data_AF-A0A7Y2USL4-F1
#
_entry.id   AF-A0A7Y2USL4-F1
#
_cell.length_a   1.000
_cell.length_b   1.000
_cell.length_c   1.000
_cell.angle_alpha   90.00
_cell.angle_beta   90.00
_cell.angle_gamma   90.00
#
_symmetry.space_group_name_H-M   'P 1'
#
loop_
_entity.id
_entity.type
_entity.pdbx_description
1 polymer ?
#
loop_
_entity_poly.entity_id
_entity_poly.type
_entity_poly.pdbx_seq_one_letter_code
_entity_poly.pdbx_strand_id
1 'polypeptide(L)'
;KHVVLMCSAVNEIDLSALETLEGINTRLKELGITLSLSEVKGPVMDRLQRGDFLEHLTGAVFLSQFDAFKALVSEQPSLTANEEPTVPSRAARFAGG
;
A
#
# COMPACT_ATOMS: atom_id res chain seq x y z
N LYS A 1 -5.01 6.03 10.58
CA LYS A 1 -5.22 7.04 9.50
C LYS A 1 -4.36 6.61 8.33
N HIS A 2 -4.89 6.63 7.11
CA HIS A 2 -4.27 5.95 5.98
C HIS A 2 -4.35 6.81 4.72
N VAL A 3 -3.29 6.79 3.91
CA VAL A 3 -3.25 7.33 2.55
C VAL A 3 -3.02 6.17 1.59
N VAL A 4 -3.87 6.04 0.57
CA VAL A 4 -3.69 5.07 -0.50
C VAL A 4 -3.40 5.82 -1.80
N LEU A 5 -2.17 5.70 -2.31
CA LEU A 5 -1.78 6.27 -3.58
C LEU A 5 -2.15 5.29 -4.71
N MET A 6 -3.02 5.72 -5.61
CA MET A 6 -3.45 4.93 -6.76
C MET A 6 -2.48 5.12 -7.94
N CYS A 7 -1.93 4.03 -8.44
CA CYS A 7 -0.86 4.02 -9.45
C CYS A 7 -1.32 3.57 -10.85
N SER A 8 -2.62 3.48 -11.12
CA SER A 8 -3.17 2.93 -12.38
C SER A 8 -2.72 3.65 -13.65
N ALA A 9 -2.41 4.95 -13.56
CA ALA A 9 -1.87 5.76 -14.65
C ALA A 9 -0.32 5.78 -14.73
N VAL A 10 0.37 5.07 -13.84
CA VAL A 10 1.84 5.04 -13.78
C VAL A 10 2.34 3.82 -14.54
N ASN A 11 3.06 4.05 -15.64
CA ASN A 11 3.63 2.96 -16.45
C ASN A 11 5.07 2.64 -16.06
N GLU A 12 5.81 3.63 -15.58
CA GLU A 12 7.20 3.53 -15.20
C GLU A 12 7.47 4.43 -13.99
N ILE A 13 8.49 4.07 -13.22
CA ILE A 13 9.01 4.88 -12.12
C ILE A 13 10.53 4.89 -12.22
N ASP A 14 11.15 6.05 -12.05
CA ASP A 14 12.60 6.18 -11.97
C ASP A 14 13.06 6.32 -10.51
N LEU A 15 14.38 6.42 -10.32
CA LEU A 15 14.98 6.54 -8.99
C LEU A 15 14.52 7.82 -8.28
N SER A 16 14.44 8.95 -8.99
CA SER A 16 14.08 10.24 -8.38
C SER A 16 12.64 10.26 -7.84
N ALA A 17 11.72 9.59 -8.54
CA ALA A 17 10.36 9.40 -8.09
C ALA A 17 10.29 8.45 -6.88
N LEU A 18 11.13 7.42 -6.82
CA LEU A 18 11.20 6.49 -5.69
C LEU A 18 11.71 7.20 -4.42
N GLU A 19 12.78 7.98 -4.52
CA GLU A 19 13.31 8.81 -3.42
C GLU A 19 12.26 9.79 -2.89
N THR A 20 11.48 10.38 -3.81
CA THR A 20 10.36 11.25 -3.44
C THR A 20 9.28 10.48 -2.67
N LEU A 21 8.96 9.26 -3.09
CA LEU A 21 7.97 8.41 -2.44
C LEU A 21 8.42 7.95 -1.05
N GLU A 22 9.71 7.67 -0.86
CA GLU A 22 10.32 7.38 0.44
C GLU A 22 10.22 8.56 1.40
N GLY A 23 10.52 9.76 0.92
CA GLY A 23 10.37 10.99 1.70
C GLY A 23 8.91 11.22 2.15
N ILE A 24 7.95 10.97 1.25
CA ILE A 24 6.52 11.04 1.57
C ILE A 24 6.13 9.99 2.62
N ASN A 25 6.55 8.73 2.44
CA ASN A 25 6.29 7.65 3.40
C ASN A 25 6.81 7.99 4.80
N THR A 26 8.05 8.50 4.88
CA THR A 26 8.69 8.91 6.14
C THR A 26 7.92 10.04 6.81
N ARG A 27 7.58 11.09 6.07
CA ARG A 27 6.82 12.23 6.61
C ARG A 27 5.42 11.82 7.08
N LEU A 28 4.73 10.95 6.34
CA LEU A 28 3.42 10.43 6.77
C LEU A 28 3.55 9.59 8.05
N LYS A 29 4.59 8.75 8.15
CA LYS A 29 4.89 7.95 9.33
C LYS A 29 5.05 8.82 10.58
N GLU A 30 5.81 9.90 10.49
CA GLU A 30 6.01 10.86 11.59
C GLU A 30 4.70 11.50 12.08
N LEU A 31 3.70 11.60 11.19
CA LEU A 31 2.36 12.10 11.51
C LEU A 31 1.40 10.99 12.00
N GLY A 32 1.87 9.75 12.15
CA GLY A 32 1.03 8.60 12.50
C GLY A 32 0.06 8.20 11.38
N ILE A 33 0.40 8.49 10.12
CA ILE A 33 -0.37 8.15 8.93
C ILE A 33 0.40 7.10 8.14
N THR A 34 -0.25 6.01 7.72
CA THR A 34 0.40 5.01 6.87
C THR A 34 0.19 5.29 5.39
N LEU A 35 1.20 4.98 4.57
CA LEU A 35 1.14 5.04 3.11
C LEU A 35 0.98 3.63 2.55
N SER A 36 -0.03 3.45 1.70
CA SER A 36 -0.27 2.24 0.90
C SER A 36 -0.30 2.58 -0.58
N LEU A 37 -0.06 1.60 -1.44
CA LEU A 37 -0.16 1.73 -2.90
C LEU A 37 -1.29 0.84 -3.43
N SER A 38 -1.93 1.23 -4.53
CA SER A 38 -2.88 0.39 -5.26
C SER A 38 -2.63 0.42 -6.76
N GLU A 39 -2.99 -0.67 -7.45
CA GLU A 39 -2.97 -0.76 -8.92
C GLU A 39 -1.58 -0.48 -9.54
N VAL A 40 -0.55 -0.96 -8.85
CA VAL A 40 0.85 -0.87 -9.32
C VAL A 40 1.06 -1.84 -10.48
N LYS A 41 1.55 -1.34 -11.62
CA LYS A 41 1.85 -2.17 -12.80
C LYS A 41 3.14 -2.96 -12.61
N GLY A 42 3.28 -4.09 -13.33
CA GLY A 42 4.45 -4.97 -13.26
C GLY A 42 5.80 -4.23 -13.36
N PRO A 43 6.06 -3.43 -14.42
CA PRO A 43 7.31 -2.69 -14.55
C PRO A 43 7.60 -1.72 -13.40
N VAL A 44 6.56 -1.17 -12.76
CA VAL A 44 6.68 -0.31 -11.58
C VAL A 44 7.00 -1.16 -10.35
N MET A 45 6.28 -2.27 -10.15
CA MET A 45 6.53 -3.19 -9.05
C MET A 45 7.95 -3.76 -9.08
N ASP A 46 8.44 -4.12 -10.26
CA ASP A 46 9.82 -4.60 -10.45
C ASP A 46 10.85 -3.56 -10.01
N ARG A 47 10.58 -2.26 -10.25
CA ARG A 47 11.44 -1.17 -9.79
C ARG A 47 11.38 -1.03 -8.26
N LEU A 48 10.19 -1.10 -7.67
CA LEU A 48 10.01 -1.03 -6.21
C LEU A 48 10.71 -2.19 -5.49
N GLN A 49 10.72 -3.39 -6.08
CA GLN A 49 11.37 -4.59 -5.54
C GLN A 49 12.90 -4.57 -5.64
N ARG A 50 13.48 -3.76 -6.53
CA ARG A 50 14.94 -3.62 -6.65
C ARG A 50 15.56 -2.74 -5.57
N GLY A 51 14.74 -1.89 -4.93
CA GLY A 51 15.15 -1.06 -3.80
C GLY A 51 14.62 -1.62 -2.47
N ASP A 52 14.84 -0.85 -1.40
CA ASP A 52 14.39 -1.16 -0.04
C ASP A 52 13.07 -0.44 0.33
N PHE A 53 12.49 0.35 -0.58
CA PHE A 53 11.24 1.07 -0.33
C PHE A 53 10.11 0.17 0.20
N LEU A 54 9.92 -1.02 -0.38
CA LEU A 54 8.85 -1.94 0.05
C LEU A 54 9.07 -2.47 1.46
N GLU A 55 10.32 -2.55 1.92
CA GLU A 55 10.66 -2.94 3.29
C GLU A 55 10.30 -1.83 4.29
N HIS A 56 10.43 -0.58 3.85
CA HIS A 56 10.15 0.62 4.63
C HIS A 56 8.71 1.13 4.50
N LEU A 57 7.92 0.59 3.56
CA LEU A 57 6.54 0.96 3.34
C LEU A 57 5.72 0.74 4.60
N THR A 58 5.07 1.80 5.09
CA THR A 58 4.31 1.75 6.35
C THR A 58 2.95 1.07 6.22
N GLY A 59 2.44 0.92 5.01
CA GLY A 59 1.21 0.21 4.68
C GLY A 59 1.48 -0.99 3.77
N ALA A 60 0.59 -1.21 2.80
CA ALA A 60 0.67 -2.36 1.90
C ALA A 60 0.47 -1.97 0.43
N VAL A 61 0.80 -2.89 -0.48
CA VAL A 61 0.44 -2.79 -1.89
C VAL A 61 -0.81 -3.63 -2.14
N PHE A 62 -1.82 -3.02 -2.74
CA PHE A 62 -3.11 -3.64 -3.03
C PHE A 62 -3.33 -3.79 -4.53
N LEU A 63 -4.07 -4.84 -4.92
CA LEU A 63 -4.42 -5.06 -6.33
C LEU A 63 -5.39 -4.02 -6.86
N SER A 64 -6.28 -3.49 -6.02
CA SER A 64 -7.25 -2.47 -6.39
C SER A 64 -7.47 -1.46 -5.26
N GLN A 65 -7.97 -0.27 -5.61
CA GLN A 65 -8.39 0.71 -4.61
C GLN A 65 -9.48 0.17 -3.67
N PHE A 66 -10.37 -0.66 -4.20
CA PHE A 66 -11.46 -1.28 -3.43
C PHE A 66 -10.91 -2.28 -2.39
N ASP A 67 -9.88 -3.06 -2.73
CA ASP A 67 -9.25 -3.97 -1.77
C ASP A 67 -8.54 -3.21 -0.65
N ALA A 68 -7.87 -2.10 -0.99
CA ALA A 68 -7.28 -1.21 0.01
C ALA A 68 -8.37 -0.66 0.96
N PHE A 69 -9.49 -0.19 0.42
CA PHE A 69 -10.59 0.33 1.22
C PHE A 69 -11.15 -0.73 2.19
N LYS A 70 -11.46 -1.93 1.71
CA LYS A 70 -11.95 -3.03 2.57
C LYS A 70 -10.97 -3.38 3.69
N ALA A 71 -9.68 -3.45 3.38
CA ALA A 71 -8.64 -3.78 4.36
C ALA A 71 -8.49 -2.70 5.44
N LEU A 72 -8.58 -1.42 5.07
CA LEU A 72 -8.34 -0.31 5.99
C LEU A 72 -9.58 0.06 6.82
N VAL A 73 -10.78 -0.23 6.32
CA VAL A 73 -12.02 -0.05 7.10
C VAL A 73 -12.13 -1.10 8.20
N SER A 74 -11.67 -2.34 7.96
CA SER A 74 -11.66 -3.40 8.96
C SER A 74 -10.58 -3.26 10.04
N GLU A 75 -9.57 -2.41 9.83
CA GLU A 75 -8.56 -2.04 10.83
C GLU A 75 -9.09 -1.04 11.89
N GLN A 76 -10.28 -0.48 11.72
CA GLN A 76 -10.91 0.33 12.76
C GLN A 76 -11.52 -0.57 13.86
N PRO A 77 -11.25 -0.32 15.15
CA PRO A 77 -11.95 -1.02 16.23
C PRO A 77 -13.44 -0.67 16.17
N SER A 78 -14.22 -1.61 15.62
CA SER A 78 -15.66 -1.84 15.74
C SER A 78 -16.56 -0.70 16.30
N LEU A 79 -17.45 -0.20 15.44
CA LEU A 79 -18.76 0.34 15.84
C LEU A 79 -19.82 -0.21 14.87
N THR A 80 -20.14 -1.50 15.00
CA THR A 80 -21.51 -2.09 15.05
C THR A 80 -21.43 -3.59 14.77
N ALA A 81 -22.07 -4.35 15.65
CA ALA A 81 -22.28 -5.78 15.51
C ALA A 81 -23.19 -6.10 14.31
N ASN A 82 -23.01 -7.31 13.76
CA ASN A 82 -23.85 -8.02 12.79
C ASN A 82 -23.55 -7.77 11.30
N GLU A 83 -22.46 -8.34 10.80
CA GLU A 83 -22.44 -9.13 9.56
C GLU A 83 -21.16 -9.97 9.55
N GLU A 84 -21.28 -11.25 9.19
CA GLU A 84 -20.16 -12.21 9.24
C GLU A 84 -18.97 -11.71 8.39
N PRO A 85 -17.76 -11.59 8.98
CA PRO A 85 -16.57 -11.29 8.22
C PRO A 85 -16.20 -12.53 7.41
N THR A 86 -16.56 -12.53 6.12
CA THR A 86 -15.98 -13.49 5.18
C THR A 86 -14.49 -13.18 5.05
N VAL A 87 -13.71 -14.17 5.50
CA VAL A 87 -12.26 -14.20 5.74
C VAL A 87 -11.43 -13.44 4.69
N PRO A 88 -10.39 -12.70 5.09
CA PRO A 88 -9.50 -11.98 4.17
C PRO A 88 -8.66 -12.97 3.36
N SER A 89 -8.91 -13.03 2.05
CA SER A 89 -8.02 -13.77 1.15
C SER A 89 -6.79 -12.91 0.83
N ARG A 90 -5.73 -13.12 1.63
CA ARG A 90 -4.33 -12.75 1.40
C ARG A 90 -4.06 -11.33 0.87
N ALA A 91 -3.72 -10.41 1.77
CA ALA A 91 -2.72 -9.41 1.46
C ALA A 91 -1.39 -10.16 1.22
N ALA A 92 -0.95 -10.24 -0.04
CA ALA A 92 0.34 -10.82 -0.34
C ALA A 92 1.42 -9.90 0.24
N ARG A 93 2.04 -10.32 1.35
CA ARG A 93 3.43 -9.92 1.60
C ARG A 93 4.23 -10.51 0.45
N PHE A 94 4.51 -9.69 -0.56
CA PHE A 94 5.28 -10.07 -1.73
C PHE A 94 6.70 -10.43 -1.26
N ALA A 95 6.91 -11.71 -0.96
CA ALA A 95 8.22 -12.31 -0.80
C ALA A 95 8.63 -12.85 -2.18
N GLY A 96 9.37 -12.06 -2.94
CA GLY A 96 10.07 -12.51 -4.14
C GLY A 96 11.41 -13.12 -3.73
N GLY A 97 11.73 -14.31 -4.26
CA GLY A 97 13.01 -15.00 -4.09
C GLY A 97 14.07 -14.61 -5.11
#